data_AF-A0A6A5G6D8-F1
#
_entry.id   AF-A0A6A5G6D8-F1
#
_cell.length_a   1.000
_cell.length_b   1.000
_cell.length_c   1.000
_cell.angle_alpha   90.00
_cell.angle_beta   90.00
_cell.angle_gamma   90.00
#
_symmetry.space_group_name_H-M   'P 1'
#
loop_
_entity.id
_entity.type
_entity.pdbx_description
1 polymer ?
#
loop_
_entity_poly.entity_id
_entity_poly.type
_entity_poly.pdbx_seq_one_letter_code
_entity_poly.pdbx_strand_id
1 'polypeptide(L)'
;MSSDPAPPQVTRRSAKIDIDNQTGTNFRFKVQHQYTGWETDVSKEVSYKPNEQNTIFDNVEYNTGFLTTGVDNWIVEGTKLNQETVNGKKELVDGAKFRSGTGALSSWKVHTLTSEDDGKTTVIRVFPTEIHFISPSGTSTTSFTVVKD
;
A
#
# COMPACT_ATOMS: atom_id res chain seq x y z
N MET A 1 -35.20 -19.32 -22.87
CA MET A 1 -33.80 -18.90 -23.08
C MET A 1 -33.51 -17.84 -22.03
N SER A 2 -32.77 -18.16 -20.97
CA SER A 2 -32.31 -17.16 -20.01
C SER A 2 -31.23 -16.35 -20.71
N SER A 3 -31.50 -15.09 -21.03
CA SER A 3 -30.46 -14.17 -21.49
C SER A 3 -29.68 -13.75 -20.25
N ASP A 4 -28.52 -14.36 -20.03
CA ASP A 4 -27.60 -13.85 -19.02
C ASP A 4 -27.36 -12.36 -19.29
N PRO A 5 -27.43 -11.51 -18.26
CA PRO A 5 -27.19 -10.09 -18.43
C PRO A 5 -25.78 -9.89 -19.00
N ALA A 6 -25.64 -8.94 -19.92
CA ALA A 6 -24.34 -8.57 -20.46
C ALA A 6 -23.39 -8.26 -19.29
N PRO A 7 -22.13 -8.74 -19.33
CA PRO A 7 -21.18 -8.51 -18.26
C PRO A 7 -21.03 -7.00 -18.02
N PRO A 8 -20.91 -6.57 -16.75
CA PRO A 8 -20.84 -5.16 -16.43
C PRO A 8 -19.64 -4.52 -17.12
N GLN A 9 -19.89 -3.40 -17.83
CA GLN A 9 -18.86 -2.70 -18.59
C GLN A 9 -17.82 -2.02 -17.69
N VAL A 10 -18.29 -1.51 -16.53
CA VAL A 10 -17.48 -1.01 -15.41
C VAL A 10 -18.20 -1.38 -14.11
N THR A 11 -17.46 -1.92 -13.15
CA THR A 11 -17.95 -2.24 -11.79
C THR A 11 -17.03 -1.58 -10.77
N ARG A 12 -17.59 -0.73 -9.89
CA ARG A 12 -16.89 -0.17 -8.72
C ARG A 12 -16.76 -1.24 -7.64
N ARG A 13 -15.57 -1.35 -7.07
CA ARG A 13 -15.18 -2.34 -6.07
C ARG A 13 -14.36 -1.69 -4.98
N SER A 14 -14.15 -2.40 -3.87
CA SER A 14 -13.24 -1.94 -2.83
C SER A 14 -12.43 -3.06 -2.20
N ALA A 15 -11.24 -2.73 -1.71
CA ALA A 15 -10.39 -3.64 -0.99
C ALA A 15 -9.89 -3.00 0.32
N LYS A 16 -9.73 -3.83 1.34
CA LYS A 16 -9.11 -3.46 2.61
C LYS A 16 -7.59 -3.56 2.48
N ILE A 17 -6.84 -2.61 3.05
CA ILE A 17 -5.37 -2.62 2.98
C ILE A 17 -4.77 -2.78 4.38
N ASP A 18 -3.93 -3.80 4.52
CA ASP A 18 -3.09 -4.01 5.72
C ASP A 18 -1.61 -3.73 5.40
N ILE A 19 -0.87 -3.22 6.37
CA ILE A 19 0.59 -3.18 6.35
C ILE A 19 1.11 -4.29 7.25
N ASP A 20 2.08 -5.07 6.75
CA ASP A 20 2.83 -6.08 7.51
C ASP A 20 4.30 -5.66 7.61
N ASN A 21 4.74 -5.27 8.81
CA ASN A 21 6.09 -4.76 9.06
C ASN A 21 7.12 -5.87 9.26
N GLN A 22 7.76 -6.30 8.17
CA GLN A 22 8.83 -7.29 8.16
C GLN A 22 10.24 -6.65 8.08
N THR A 23 10.37 -5.37 8.46
CA THR A 23 11.66 -4.65 8.42
C THR A 23 12.60 -5.04 9.57
N GLY A 24 12.10 -5.76 10.58
CA GLY A 24 12.83 -6.07 11.81
C GLY A 24 13.02 -4.88 12.76
N THR A 25 12.45 -3.70 12.46
CA THR A 25 12.53 -2.50 13.30
C THR A 25 11.19 -1.78 13.40
N ASN A 26 11.06 -0.86 14.37
CA ASN A 26 9.86 -0.02 14.46
C ASN A 26 9.84 0.96 13.27
N PHE A 27 8.67 1.11 12.66
CA PHE A 27 8.46 2.06 11.56
C PHE A 27 7.15 2.81 11.75
N ARG A 28 7.10 4.06 11.29
CA ARG A 28 5.86 4.79 11.06
C ARG A 28 5.59 4.81 9.56
N PHE A 29 4.47 4.25 9.13
CA PHE A 29 4.10 4.13 7.72
C PHE A 29 2.94 5.05 7.34
N LYS A 30 2.98 5.48 6.08
CA LYS A 30 1.90 6.18 5.37
C LYS A 30 1.77 5.60 3.98
N VAL A 31 0.53 5.38 3.54
CA VAL A 31 0.23 4.83 2.22
C VAL A 31 -0.64 5.83 1.47
N GLN A 32 -0.34 5.99 0.19
CA GLN A 32 -1.18 6.72 -0.75
C GLN A 32 -1.62 5.76 -1.85
N HIS A 33 -2.90 5.82 -2.20
CA HIS A 33 -3.51 5.06 -3.27
C HIS A 33 -4.23 6.02 -4.22
N GLN A 34 -4.11 5.77 -5.52
CA GLN A 34 -4.88 6.50 -6.52
C GLN A 34 -5.27 5.59 -7.67
N TYR A 35 -6.58 5.39 -7.84
CA TYR A 35 -7.11 4.89 -9.10
C TYR A 35 -7.04 6.00 -10.15
N THR A 36 -6.69 5.64 -11.38
CA THR A 36 -6.43 6.62 -12.45
C THR A 36 -7.62 7.57 -12.67
N GLY A 37 -7.36 8.88 -12.58
CA GLY A 37 -8.36 9.93 -12.78
C GLY A 37 -9.21 10.26 -11.54
N TRP A 38 -8.94 9.61 -10.40
CA TRP A 38 -9.64 9.86 -9.14
C TRP A 38 -8.78 10.64 -8.16
N GLU A 39 -9.39 11.12 -7.07
CA GLU A 39 -8.65 11.72 -5.96
C GLU A 39 -7.74 10.67 -5.29
N THR A 40 -6.66 11.15 -4.68
CA THR A 40 -5.73 10.29 -3.95
C THR A 40 -6.27 9.98 -2.56
N ASP A 41 -6.41 8.70 -2.24
CA ASP A 41 -6.60 8.23 -0.87
C ASP A 41 -5.28 8.34 -0.12
N VAL A 42 -5.27 9.03 1.02
CA VAL A 42 -4.08 9.20 1.85
C VAL A 42 -4.36 8.68 3.26
N SER A 43 -3.56 7.71 3.71
CA SER A 43 -3.73 7.15 5.05
C SER A 43 -3.24 8.12 6.11
N LYS A 44 -3.64 7.86 7.36
CA LYS A 44 -2.92 8.42 8.52
C LYS A 44 -1.52 7.81 8.61
N GLU A 45 -0.63 8.50 9.31
CA GLU A 45 0.64 7.92 9.73
C GLU A 45 0.41 7.00 10.94
N VAL A 46 0.85 5.75 10.86
CA VAL A 46 0.65 4.75 11.91
C VAL A 46 1.96 4.05 12.22
N SER A 47 2.27 3.88 13.51
CA SER A 47 3.47 3.19 13.97
C SER A 47 3.23 1.69 14.10
N TYR A 48 4.20 0.91 13.63
CA TYR A 48 4.21 -0.55 13.64
C TYR A 48 5.48 -1.04 14.31
N LYS A 49 5.33 -1.98 15.24
CA LYS A 49 6.43 -2.78 15.80
C LYS A 49 6.94 -3.78 14.77
N PRO A 50 8.14 -4.36 14.96
CA PRO A 50 8.57 -5.50 14.16
C PRO A 50 7.54 -6.63 14.18
N ASN A 51 7.24 -7.19 13.01
CA ASN A 51 6.28 -8.28 12.76
C ASN A 51 4.81 -7.92 13.08
N GLU A 52 4.50 -6.63 13.24
CA GLU A 52 3.12 -6.19 13.42
C GLU A 52 2.42 -6.04 12.06
N GLN A 53 1.22 -6.59 11.96
CA GLN A 53 0.32 -6.40 10.83
C GLN A 53 -0.99 -5.76 11.30
N ASN A 54 -1.34 -4.61 10.72
CA ASN A 54 -2.59 -3.90 11.00
C ASN A 54 -3.13 -3.21 9.74
N THR A 55 -4.41 -2.83 9.82
CA THR A 55 -5.12 -2.12 8.78
C THR A 55 -4.70 -0.66 8.68
N ILE A 56 -4.44 -0.21 7.44
CA ILE A 56 -4.12 1.19 7.12
C ILE A 56 -5.21 1.86 6.29
N PHE A 57 -6.00 1.09 5.54
CA PHE A 57 -7.25 1.52 4.92
C PHE A 57 -8.33 0.47 5.14
N ASP A 58 -9.49 0.89 5.63
CA ASP A 58 -10.67 0.02 5.69
C ASP A 58 -11.22 -0.29 4.30
N ASN A 59 -11.15 0.69 3.39
CA ASN A 59 -11.50 0.54 1.99
C ASN A 59 -10.68 1.52 1.12
N VAL A 60 -10.11 1.02 0.04
CA VAL A 60 -9.76 1.80 -1.14
C VAL A 60 -10.65 1.37 -2.30
N GLU A 61 -11.04 2.29 -3.16
CA GLU A 61 -11.99 2.02 -4.23
C GLU A 61 -11.32 2.03 -5.60
N TYR A 62 -11.79 1.15 -6.48
CA TYR A 62 -11.26 0.98 -7.82
C TYR A 62 -12.34 0.46 -8.77
N ASN A 63 -12.07 0.54 -10.07
CA ASN A 63 -12.97 0.01 -11.09
C ASN A 63 -12.37 -1.22 -11.78
N THR A 64 -13.25 -2.16 -12.12
CA THR A 64 -12.93 -3.33 -12.95
C THR A 64 -13.91 -3.44 -14.12
N GLY A 65 -13.51 -4.11 -15.20
CA GLY A 65 -14.39 -4.35 -16.35
C GLY A 65 -13.62 -4.28 -17.67
N PHE A 66 -14.23 -4.74 -18.75
CA PHE A 66 -13.56 -4.78 -20.06
C PHE A 66 -13.22 -3.39 -20.63
N LEU A 67 -13.95 -2.34 -20.21
CA LEU A 67 -13.71 -0.96 -20.65
C LEU A 67 -12.88 -0.13 -19.66
N THR A 68 -12.39 -0.72 -18.56
CA THR A 68 -11.55 0.02 -17.62
C THR A 68 -10.14 0.14 -18.16
N THR A 69 -9.66 1.38 -18.31
CA THR A 69 -8.27 1.70 -18.68
C THR A 69 -7.45 2.19 -17.48
N GLY A 70 -8.10 2.42 -16.35
CA GLY A 70 -7.46 2.90 -15.14
C GLY A 70 -6.71 1.80 -14.40
N VAL A 71 -5.61 2.21 -13.77
CA VAL A 71 -4.79 1.36 -12.89
C VAL A 71 -4.68 1.98 -11.51
N ASP A 72 -4.43 1.11 -10.52
CA ASP A 72 -4.17 1.48 -9.13
C ASP A 72 -2.69 1.82 -8.93
N ASN A 73 -2.46 3.06 -8.49
CA ASN A 73 -1.14 3.61 -8.23
C ASN A 73 -0.91 3.71 -6.72
N TRP A 74 0.29 3.34 -6.28
CA TRP A 74 0.63 3.25 -4.87
C TRP A 74 1.93 3.98 -4.54
N ILE A 75 1.95 4.65 -3.39
CA ILE A 75 3.17 5.12 -2.71
C ILE A 75 3.14 4.59 -1.28
N VAL A 76 4.25 4.03 -0.84
CA VAL A 76 4.48 3.68 0.57
C VAL A 76 5.63 4.51 1.09
N GLU A 77 5.37 5.30 2.12
CA GLU A 77 6.36 6.09 2.84
C GLU A 77 6.55 5.48 4.22
N GLY A 78 7.80 5.42 4.68
CA GLY A 78 8.10 4.92 6.02
C GLY A 78 9.19 5.74 6.69
N THR A 79 9.02 6.02 7.97
CA THR A 79 10.06 6.62 8.83
C THR A 79 10.50 5.56 9.82
N LYS A 80 11.78 5.17 9.77
CA LYS A 80 12.36 4.25 10.74
C LYS A 80 12.36 4.93 12.11
N LEU A 81 11.92 4.22 13.16
CA LEU A 81 11.89 4.75 14.52
C LEU A 81 13.03 4.13 15.33
N ASN A 82 14.03 4.95 15.66
CA ASN A 82 15.19 4.54 16.44
C ASN A 82 14.86 4.59 17.93
N GLN A 83 15.38 3.63 18.69
CA GLN A 83 15.27 3.66 20.15
C GLN A 83 16.47 4.42 20.72
N GLU A 84 16.22 5.57 21.31
CA GLU A 84 17.25 6.44 21.88
C GLU A 84 16.98 6.70 23.36
N THR A 85 18.01 7.12 24.10
CA THR A 85 17.85 7.54 25.50
C THR A 85 17.79 9.06 25.55
N VAL A 86 16.59 9.59 25.75
CA VAL A 86 16.32 11.02 25.88
C VAL A 86 16.02 11.31 27.34
N ASN A 87 16.80 12.17 27.98
CA ASN A 87 16.65 12.52 29.41
C ASN A 87 16.59 11.30 30.36
N GLY A 88 17.38 10.26 30.07
CA GLY A 88 17.42 9.03 30.87
C GLY A 88 16.26 8.05 30.62
N LYS A 89 15.37 8.33 29.67
CA LYS A 89 14.26 7.44 29.27
C LYS A 89 14.46 6.94 27.85
N LYS A 90 14.08 5.67 27.60
CA LYS A 90 14.06 5.10 26.26
C LYS A 90 12.85 5.66 25.50
N GLU A 91 13.11 6.36 24.40
CA GLU A 91 12.10 6.96 23.53
C GLU A 91 12.30 6.49 22.08
N LEU A 92 11.21 6.49 21.31
CA LEU A 92 11.26 6.27 19.86
C LEU A 92 11.36 7.62 19.17
N VAL A 93 12.44 7.81 18.41
CA VAL A 93 12.68 9.05 17.66
C VAL A 93 12.73 8.78 16.16
N ASP A 94 12.34 9.78 15.38
CA ASP A 94 12.35 9.70 13.92
C ASP A 94 13.79 9.56 13.40
N GLY A 95 14.03 8.49 12.65
CA GLY A 95 15.28 8.21 11.95
C GLY A 95 15.14 8.43 10.45
N ALA A 96 15.83 7.58 9.67
CA ALA A 96 15.83 7.66 8.22
C ALA A 96 14.43 7.48 7.61
N LYS A 97 14.12 8.30 6.60
CA LYS A 97 12.91 8.21 5.79
C LYS A 97 13.13 7.33 4.58
N PHE A 98 12.13 6.57 4.22
CA PHE A 98 12.13 5.60 3.13
C PHE A 98 10.89 5.79 2.26
N ARG A 99 11.02 5.42 0.99
CA ARG A 99 9.92 5.45 0.04
C ARG A 99 9.98 4.24 -0.89
N SER A 100 8.80 3.77 -1.30
CA SER A 100 8.66 2.74 -2.33
C SER A 100 9.26 3.20 -3.66
N GLY A 101 9.92 2.28 -4.37
CA GLY A 101 10.33 2.48 -5.75
C GLY A 101 9.13 2.72 -6.68
N THR A 102 9.41 3.27 -7.85
CA THR A 102 8.38 3.72 -8.79
C THR A 102 8.41 2.93 -10.09
N GLY A 103 7.34 2.99 -10.89
CA GLY A 103 7.35 2.46 -12.25
C GLY A 103 8.24 3.28 -13.18
N ALA A 104 8.66 2.70 -14.32
CA ALA A 104 9.55 3.35 -15.29
C ALA A 104 9.03 4.69 -15.86
N LEU A 105 7.73 4.95 -15.76
CA LEU A 105 7.05 6.11 -16.35
C LEU A 105 6.20 6.89 -15.34
N SER A 106 6.29 6.57 -14.04
CA SER A 106 5.46 7.20 -13.00
C SER A 106 6.26 7.37 -11.71
N SER A 107 5.90 8.34 -10.88
CA SER A 107 6.40 8.50 -9.51
C SER A 107 5.71 7.56 -8.50
N TRP A 108 4.87 6.66 -9.00
CA TRP A 108 4.09 5.69 -8.25
C TRP A 108 4.42 4.27 -8.69
N LYS A 109 4.21 3.31 -7.78
CA LYS A 109 4.22 1.89 -8.10
C LYS A 109 2.82 1.46 -8.54
N VAL A 110 2.71 0.84 -9.72
CA VAL A 110 1.46 0.21 -10.14
C VAL A 110 1.32 -1.19 -9.51
N HIS A 111 0.16 -1.45 -8.93
CA HIS A 111 -0.29 -2.78 -8.51
C HIS A 111 -1.81 -2.84 -8.66
N THR A 112 -2.28 -3.41 -9.77
CA THR A 112 -3.70 -3.39 -10.14
C THR A 112 -4.52 -4.32 -9.25
N LEU A 113 -5.62 -3.80 -8.72
CA LEU A 113 -6.65 -4.57 -8.04
C LEU A 113 -7.70 -5.05 -9.05
N THR A 114 -8.13 -6.28 -8.91
CA THR A 114 -9.06 -6.95 -9.82
C THR A 114 -10.35 -7.34 -9.11
N SER A 115 -11.28 -7.95 -9.84
CA SER A 115 -12.52 -8.46 -9.25
C SER A 115 -12.28 -9.55 -8.20
N GLU A 116 -11.14 -10.23 -8.24
CA GLU A 116 -10.80 -11.25 -7.25
C GLU A 116 -10.43 -10.68 -5.89
N ASP A 117 -10.13 -9.38 -5.82
CA ASP A 117 -9.68 -8.67 -4.61
C ASP A 117 -10.83 -7.96 -3.89
N ASP A 118 -12.02 -7.95 -4.51
CA ASP A 118 -13.19 -7.23 -4.01
C ASP A 118 -13.65 -7.74 -2.65
N GLY A 119 -13.79 -6.81 -1.69
CA GLY A 119 -14.14 -7.10 -0.31
C GLY A 119 -13.08 -7.91 0.45
N LYS A 120 -11.89 -8.12 -0.12
CA LYS A 120 -10.78 -8.85 0.50
C LYS A 120 -9.68 -7.91 0.95
N THR A 121 -8.67 -8.49 1.59
CA THR A 121 -7.51 -7.76 2.10
C THR A 121 -6.32 -7.93 1.16
N THR A 122 -5.78 -6.81 0.71
CA THR A 122 -4.44 -6.70 0.12
C THR A 122 -3.44 -6.38 1.23
N VAL A 123 -2.35 -7.12 1.29
CA VAL A 123 -1.29 -6.92 2.27
C VAL A 123 -0.09 -6.24 1.61
N ILE A 124 0.28 -5.07 2.11
CA ILE A 124 1.53 -4.40 1.79
C ILE A 124 2.57 -4.86 2.81
N ARG A 125 3.37 -5.86 2.44
CA ARG A 125 4.44 -6.39 3.28
C ARG A 125 5.74 -5.62 3.03
N VAL A 126 6.27 -5.00 4.07
CA VAL A 126 7.45 -4.13 3.98
C VAL A 126 8.67 -4.81 4.57
N PHE A 127 9.69 -5.03 3.74
CA PHE A 127 11.00 -5.55 4.13
C PHE A 127 12.04 -4.42 4.16
N PRO A 128 13.27 -4.65 4.68
CA PRO A 128 14.28 -3.60 4.79
C PRO A 128 14.64 -2.91 3.47
N THR A 129 14.52 -3.60 2.33
CA THR A 129 14.95 -3.10 1.01
C THR A 129 13.89 -3.20 -0.08
N GLU A 130 12.73 -3.78 0.21
CA GLU A 130 11.68 -4.03 -0.77
C GLU A 130 10.29 -4.06 -0.14
N ILE A 131 9.27 -3.88 -0.96
CA ILE A 131 7.86 -3.97 -0.58
C ILE A 131 7.18 -4.96 -1.52
N HIS A 132 6.34 -5.83 -0.94
CA HIS A 132 5.48 -6.74 -1.67
C HIS A 132 4.03 -6.31 -1.48
N PHE A 133 3.34 -5.99 -2.57
CA PHE A 133 1.90 -5.81 -2.62
C PHE A 133 1.28 -7.16 -2.94
N ILE A 134 0.56 -7.75 -1.99
CA ILE A 134 0.07 -9.13 -2.05
C ILE A 134 -1.46 -9.07 -2.03
N SER A 135 -2.08 -9.34 -3.17
CA SER A 135 -3.53 -9.44 -3.34
C SER A 135 -3.90 -10.88 -3.74
N PRO A 136 -5.14 -11.32 -3.51
CA PRO A 136 -5.66 -12.57 -4.06
C PRO A 136 -5.35 -12.78 -5.55
N SER A 137 -5.44 -11.72 -6.35
CA SER A 137 -5.18 -11.74 -7.79
C SER A 137 -3.70 -11.78 -8.20
N GLY A 138 -2.78 -11.55 -7.26
CA GLY A 138 -1.36 -11.62 -7.53
C GLY A 138 -0.49 -10.72 -6.66
N THR A 139 0.82 -10.81 -6.89
CA THR A 139 1.83 -10.08 -6.13
C THR A 139 2.62 -9.14 -7.03
N SER A 140 2.91 -7.94 -6.55
CA SER A 140 3.86 -7.02 -7.18
C SER A 140 4.94 -6.60 -6.20
N THR A 141 6.16 -6.44 -6.69
CA THR A 141 7.30 -6.01 -5.86
C THR A 141 7.85 -4.67 -6.32
N THR A 142 8.44 -3.94 -5.38
CA THR A 142 9.20 -2.70 -5.64
C THR A 142 10.27 -2.54 -4.58
N SER A 143 11.28 -1.70 -4.84
CA SER A 143 12.30 -1.37 -3.84
C SER A 143 11.73 -0.53 -2.70
N PHE A 144 12.42 -0.49 -1.57
CA PHE A 144 12.16 0.41 -0.46
C PHE A 144 13.47 1.05 -0.06
N THR A 145 13.63 2.34 -0.36
CA THR A 145 14.93 2.99 -0.33
C THR A 145 14.89 4.27 0.49
N VAL A 146 16.01 4.58 1.15
CA VAL A 146 16.18 5.82 1.89
C VAL A 146 16.00 7.02 0.95
N VAL A 147 15.17 7.98 1.37
CA VAL A 147 15.04 9.28 0.71
C VAL A 147 16.22 10.12 1.19
N LYS A 148 17.05 10.60 0.26
CA LYS A 148 18.11 11.56 0.56
C LYS A 148 17.49 12.95 0.51
N ASP A 149 17.68 13.73 1.57
CA ASP A 149 17.36 15.15 1.60
C ASP A 149 18.26 15.95 0.64
#